data_AF-K0T4L8-F1
#
_entry.id   AF-K0T4L8-F1
#
_cell.length_a   1.000
_cell.length_b   1.000
_cell.length_c   1.000
_cell.angle_alpha   90.00
_cell.angle_beta   90.00
_cell.angle_gamma   90.00
#
_symmetry.space_group_name_H-M   'P 1'
#
loop_
_entity.id
_entity.type
_entity.pdbx_description
1 polymer ?
#
loop_
_entity_poly.entity_id
_entity_poly.type
_entity_poly.pdbx_seq_one_letter_code
_entity_poly.pdbx_strand_id
1 'polypeptide(L)'
;MALTATRRFALVLLVVSISSLLHLIIKEANVPTYSRVSRSRDLSIDLGNGRCRYESPLATVPVENDYHKTLVVGFPSGGKRLVFRISATPLAGQTHSRPSSPAPASREDAEPVYRQFVGKLYNQLPPVDAFLSWRDERLLFECSWWSWYIDFWMEAHGQMFLRMTTAHHWHRVVKPGTYTVKERDFDLVVGNATVTPTYDPHCSYDMSEGCTPKAVISSEDLQDHEKGPLETNKIGNVLLADERTGQYVISSDTWNCIWQEVAMLKRAGITVEDRPGWQNETSTRLFSSEMLEKMLEELNYLIDKYSDPEWSSNPLAIRLVALLLEDQANIEDELVEVSSGRKVLSDYDFLGPKVCDCAAVAWASNLDCAFLRV
;
A
#
# COMPACT_ATOMS: atom_id res chain seq x y z
N MET A 1 49.69 -36.70 -27.53
CA MET A 1 48.24 -36.40 -27.51
C MET A 1 47.72 -35.85 -26.17
N ALA A 2 48.43 -36.04 -25.03
CA ALA A 2 47.97 -35.51 -23.73
C ALA A 2 48.17 -33.99 -23.54
N LEU A 3 49.16 -33.36 -24.18
CA LEU A 3 49.46 -31.92 -24.01
C LEU A 3 48.42 -30.97 -24.64
N THR A 4 47.63 -31.43 -25.60
CA THR A 4 46.63 -30.60 -26.29
C THR A 4 45.31 -30.50 -25.53
N ALA A 5 44.98 -31.50 -24.70
CA ALA A 5 43.77 -31.49 -23.89
C ALA A 5 43.88 -30.51 -22.71
N THR A 6 45.04 -30.45 -22.04
CA THR A 6 45.27 -29.57 -20.89
C THR A 6 45.25 -28.09 -21.26
N ARG A 7 45.79 -27.74 -22.44
CA ARG A 7 45.75 -26.34 -22.94
C ARG A 7 44.33 -25.86 -23.28
N ARG A 8 43.49 -26.75 -23.82
CA ARG A 8 42.08 -26.41 -24.13
C ARG A 8 41.28 -26.21 -22.85
N PHE A 9 41.53 -27.03 -21.82
CA PHE A 9 40.86 -26.91 -20.53
C PHE A 9 41.22 -25.60 -19.80
N ALA A 10 42.50 -25.21 -19.82
CA ALA A 10 42.94 -23.96 -19.21
C ALA A 10 42.34 -22.72 -19.91
N LEU A 11 42.19 -22.75 -21.24
CA LEU A 11 41.59 -21.65 -21.99
C LEU A 11 40.10 -21.48 -21.66
N VAL A 12 39.35 -22.58 -21.53
CA VAL A 12 37.92 -22.54 -21.18
C VAL A 12 37.72 -21.96 -19.77
N LEU A 13 38.53 -22.37 -18.79
CA LEU A 13 38.44 -21.83 -17.43
C LEU A 13 38.77 -20.34 -17.35
N LEU A 14 39.71 -19.86 -18.17
CA LEU A 14 40.06 -18.44 -18.26
C LEU A 14 38.91 -17.61 -18.84
N VAL A 15 38.28 -18.09 -19.93
CA VAL A 15 37.16 -17.40 -20.57
C VAL A 15 35.94 -17.33 -19.64
N VAL A 16 35.62 -18.42 -18.93
CA VAL A 16 34.52 -18.43 -17.96
C VAL A 16 34.80 -17.47 -16.79
N SER A 17 36.04 -17.44 -16.28
CA SER A 17 36.41 -16.52 -15.19
C SER A 17 36.34 -15.06 -15.62
N ILE A 18 36.79 -14.73 -16.83
CA ILE A 18 36.71 -13.37 -17.38
C ILE A 18 35.25 -12.96 -17.61
N SER A 19 34.41 -13.86 -18.13
CA SER A 19 32.98 -13.58 -18.33
C SER A 19 32.26 -13.30 -17.00
N SER A 20 32.53 -14.09 -15.96
CA SER A 20 31.96 -13.88 -14.63
C SER A 20 32.44 -12.58 -13.99
N LEU A 21 33.73 -12.26 -14.12
CA LEU A 21 34.29 -11.00 -13.61
C LEU A 21 33.69 -9.78 -14.35
N LEU A 22 33.51 -9.88 -15.67
CA LEU A 22 32.91 -8.82 -16.46
C LEU A 22 31.43 -8.59 -16.10
N HIS A 23 30.68 -9.67 -15.82
CA HIS A 23 29.31 -9.56 -15.30
C HIS A 23 29.26 -8.88 -13.92
N LEU A 24 30.19 -9.19 -13.03
CA LEU A 24 30.31 -8.52 -11.72
C LEU A 24 30.62 -7.03 -11.86
N ILE A 25 31.57 -6.67 -12.73
CA ILE A 25 31.94 -5.27 -12.99
C ILE A 25 30.78 -4.49 -13.64
N ILE A 26 30.05 -5.09 -14.58
CA ILE A 26 28.86 -4.46 -15.18
C ILE A 26 27.75 -4.28 -14.13
N LYS A 27 27.61 -5.22 -13.19
CA LYS A 27 26.62 -5.14 -12.11
C LYS A 27 26.96 -4.04 -11.09
N GLU A 28 28.25 -3.84 -10.78
CA GLU A 28 28.70 -2.75 -9.90
C GLU A 28 28.72 -1.38 -10.59
N ALA A 29 29.10 -1.30 -11.87
CA ALA A 29 29.14 -0.05 -12.63
C ALA A 29 27.75 0.55 -12.90
N ASN A 30 26.70 -0.29 -12.85
CA ASN A 30 25.32 0.15 -13.01
C ASN A 30 24.58 0.41 -11.70
N VAL A 31 25.26 0.42 -10.54
CA VAL A 31 24.63 0.91 -9.31
C VAL A 31 24.42 2.42 -9.47
N PRO A 32 23.18 2.91 -9.67
CA PRO A 32 22.94 4.32 -9.91
C PRO A 32 23.32 5.06 -8.63
N THR A 33 24.23 6.03 -8.72
CA THR A 33 24.55 6.90 -7.59
C THR A 33 23.27 7.60 -7.10
N TYR A 34 22.89 7.31 -5.85
CA TYR A 34 21.66 7.71 -5.15
C TYR A 34 21.62 9.23 -4.86
N SER A 35 21.45 10.07 -5.89
CA SER A 35 21.27 11.53 -5.71
C SER A 35 19.97 12.06 -6.35
N ARG A 36 18.93 11.23 -6.48
CA ARG A 36 17.72 11.55 -7.26
C ARG A 36 16.57 12.22 -6.50
N VAL A 37 16.65 12.38 -5.18
CA VAL A 37 15.48 12.79 -4.34
C VAL A 37 15.09 14.27 -4.50
N SER A 38 15.72 15.06 -5.37
CA SER A 38 15.46 16.51 -5.47
C SER A 38 15.17 17.05 -6.86
N ARG A 39 15.00 16.21 -7.90
CA ARG A 39 14.53 16.74 -9.19
C ARG A 39 13.02 16.89 -9.14
N SER A 40 12.56 18.10 -9.46
CA SER A 40 11.16 18.41 -9.73
C SER A 40 10.53 17.31 -10.60
N ARG A 41 9.24 17.02 -10.38
CA ARG A 41 8.52 15.98 -11.14
C ARG A 41 8.48 16.39 -12.61
N ASP A 42 9.41 15.89 -13.41
CA ASP A 42 9.46 16.12 -14.85
C ASP A 42 8.32 15.32 -15.53
N LEU A 43 7.65 15.90 -16.51
CA LEU A 43 6.67 15.27 -17.40
C LEU A 43 7.39 14.37 -18.42
N SER A 44 6.84 13.22 -18.77
CA SER A 44 7.27 12.49 -19.97
C SER A 44 6.59 13.09 -21.20
N ILE A 45 7.21 13.01 -22.38
CA ILE A 45 6.68 13.34 -23.71
C ILE A 45 6.93 12.14 -24.61
N ASP A 46 5.89 11.68 -25.32
CA ASP A 46 6.06 10.68 -26.37
C ASP A 46 6.71 11.31 -27.61
N LEU A 47 7.89 10.81 -27.99
CA LEU A 47 8.64 11.26 -29.16
C LEU A 47 8.26 10.48 -30.45
N GLY A 48 7.32 9.55 -30.35
CA GLY A 48 7.05 8.54 -31.38
C GLY A 48 8.09 7.42 -31.37
N ASN A 49 7.79 6.33 -32.09
CA ASN A 49 8.62 5.12 -32.17
C ASN A 49 8.89 4.44 -30.82
N GLY A 50 7.97 4.60 -29.85
CA GLY A 50 8.09 4.01 -28.51
C GLY A 50 9.16 4.68 -27.63
N ARG A 51 9.56 5.94 -27.94
CA ARG A 51 10.56 6.66 -27.17
C ARG A 51 9.94 7.76 -26.30
N CYS A 52 10.37 7.81 -25.06
CA CYS A 52 9.96 8.80 -24.06
C CYS A 52 11.06 9.83 -23.77
N ARG A 53 10.69 11.10 -23.61
CA ARG A 53 11.59 12.16 -23.11
C ARG A 53 10.99 12.87 -21.91
N TYR A 54 11.78 13.01 -20.85
CA TYR A 54 11.42 13.85 -19.70
C TYR A 54 11.66 15.33 -20.00
N GLU A 55 10.64 16.16 -19.76
CA GLU A 55 10.69 17.63 -19.77
C GLU A 55 10.04 18.18 -18.50
N SER A 56 10.50 19.31 -17.99
CA SER A 56 9.88 19.91 -16.82
C SER A 56 8.45 20.39 -17.10
N PRO A 57 7.53 20.37 -16.11
CA PRO A 57 6.16 20.79 -16.31
C PRO A 57 6.06 22.20 -16.89
N LEU A 58 5.33 22.36 -18.00
CA LEU A 58 5.16 23.65 -18.67
C LEU A 58 4.21 24.59 -17.92
N ALA A 59 3.29 24.03 -17.11
CA ALA A 59 2.28 24.80 -16.38
C ALA A 59 2.59 24.87 -14.88
N THR A 60 2.52 26.08 -14.33
CA THR A 60 2.46 26.26 -12.88
C THR A 60 1.02 25.97 -12.45
N VAL A 61 0.81 24.84 -11.76
CA VAL A 61 -0.49 24.51 -11.18
C VAL A 61 -0.74 25.47 -10.01
N PRO A 62 -1.81 26.27 -10.01
CA PRO A 62 -2.13 27.20 -8.93
C PRO A 62 -2.26 26.46 -7.60
N VAL A 63 -1.48 26.84 -6.59
CA VAL A 63 -1.45 26.14 -5.29
C VAL A 63 -2.65 26.49 -4.40
N GLU A 64 -3.35 27.57 -4.74
CA GLU A 64 -4.53 28.09 -4.06
C GLU A 64 -5.82 27.35 -4.43
N ASN A 65 -5.81 26.59 -5.53
CA ASN A 65 -6.96 25.83 -5.97
C ASN A 65 -7.09 24.53 -5.18
N ASP A 66 -8.31 24.21 -4.79
CA ASP A 66 -8.64 22.91 -4.24
C ASP A 66 -8.66 21.85 -5.35
N TYR A 67 -7.84 20.81 -5.19
CA TYR A 67 -7.73 19.67 -6.09
C TYR A 67 -8.01 18.33 -5.38
N HIS A 68 -8.62 18.35 -4.19
CA HIS A 68 -8.89 17.11 -3.48
C HIS A 68 -9.84 16.22 -4.30
N LYS A 69 -9.39 14.98 -4.51
CA LYS A 69 -10.11 13.91 -5.21
C LYS A 69 -9.83 12.60 -4.52
N THR A 70 -10.83 11.74 -4.48
CA THR A 70 -10.68 10.40 -3.92
C THR A 70 -10.58 9.39 -5.05
N LEU A 71 -9.44 8.69 -5.06
CA LEU A 71 -9.23 7.46 -5.80
C LEU A 71 -9.27 6.32 -4.80
N VAL A 72 -10.16 5.35 -5.02
CA VAL A 72 -10.16 4.11 -4.23
C VAL A 72 -9.21 3.13 -4.90
N VAL A 73 -8.19 2.70 -4.16
CA VAL A 73 -7.21 1.70 -4.61
C VAL A 73 -7.56 0.38 -3.93
N GLY A 74 -7.64 -0.70 -4.72
CA GLY A 74 -8.11 -2.03 -4.30
C GLY A 74 -7.48 -2.60 -3.02
N PHE A 75 -8.19 -3.53 -2.38
CA PHE A 75 -7.93 -4.05 -1.04
C PHE A 75 -7.86 -5.58 -0.98
N PRO A 76 -6.92 -6.18 -0.22
CA PRO A 76 -5.57 -5.68 0.03
C PRO A 76 -4.72 -5.97 -1.19
N SER A 77 -4.59 -4.96 -2.04
CA SER A 77 -3.60 -4.94 -3.12
C SER A 77 -2.25 -5.51 -2.66
N GLY A 78 -1.52 -6.18 -3.55
CA GLY A 78 -0.11 -6.53 -3.41
C GLY A 78 0.74 -5.35 -2.92
N GLY A 79 0.40 -4.12 -3.31
CA GLY A 79 0.99 -2.88 -2.78
C GLY A 79 0.77 -2.66 -1.28
N LYS A 80 -0.36 -3.09 -0.70
CA LYS A 80 -0.64 -3.01 0.74
C LYS A 80 -0.09 -4.19 1.52
N ARG A 81 -0.14 -5.41 0.97
CA ARG A 81 0.64 -6.53 1.54
C ARG A 81 2.12 -6.18 1.60
N LEU A 82 2.61 -5.50 0.56
CA LEU A 82 3.92 -4.86 0.53
C LEU A 82 4.03 -3.80 1.64
N VAL A 83 3.10 -2.85 1.80
CA VAL A 83 3.10 -1.91 2.94
C VAL A 83 3.11 -2.61 4.30
N PHE A 84 2.42 -3.73 4.51
CA PHE A 84 2.51 -4.49 5.77
C PHE A 84 3.86 -5.19 5.94
N ARG A 85 4.46 -5.69 4.86
CA ARG A 85 5.84 -6.18 4.83
C ARG A 85 6.86 -5.05 5.05
N ILE A 86 6.51 -3.79 4.73
CA ILE A 86 7.36 -2.59 4.82
C ILE A 86 7.25 -1.87 6.17
N SER A 87 6.02 -1.67 6.68
CA SER A 87 5.65 -0.70 7.74
C SER A 87 6.12 -1.09 9.12
N ALA A 88 6.93 -2.11 9.18
CA ALA A 88 7.71 -2.58 10.31
C ALA A 88 8.62 -1.51 10.96
N THR A 89 8.61 -0.24 10.55
CA THR A 89 9.50 0.78 11.11
C THR A 89 9.08 1.14 12.53
N PRO A 90 9.97 1.05 13.53
CA PRO A 90 9.63 1.39 14.89
C PRO A 90 9.39 2.89 14.98
N LEU A 91 8.12 3.28 15.03
CA LEU A 91 7.72 4.39 15.90
C LEU A 91 7.89 4.00 17.38
N ALA A 92 8.09 2.71 17.67
CA ALA A 92 8.41 2.16 19.00
C ALA A 92 9.79 2.56 19.55
N GLY A 93 10.64 3.24 18.78
CA GLY A 93 11.87 3.85 19.31
C GLY A 93 11.63 5.10 20.18
N GLN A 94 10.40 5.62 20.23
CA GLN A 94 9.98 6.56 21.27
C GLN A 94 9.23 5.81 22.38
N THR A 95 9.88 4.83 23.00
CA THR A 95 9.56 4.47 24.37
C THR A 95 9.74 5.70 25.25
N HIS A 96 8.62 6.33 25.64
CA HIS A 96 8.37 7.12 26.85
C HIS A 96 9.37 8.22 27.31
N SER A 97 10.44 8.47 26.58
CA SER A 97 11.32 9.61 26.77
C SER A 97 11.16 10.47 25.52
N ARG A 98 10.18 11.38 25.59
CA ARG A 98 10.12 12.54 24.69
C ARG A 98 11.54 13.12 24.66
N PRO A 99 12.26 13.10 23.53
CA PRO A 99 13.48 13.86 23.45
C PRO A 99 13.08 15.30 23.80
N SER A 100 13.78 15.92 24.74
CA SER A 100 13.61 17.34 25.07
C SER A 100 13.95 18.27 23.90
N SER A 101 14.24 17.71 22.72
CA SER A 101 14.34 18.46 21.49
C SER A 101 13.00 19.13 21.19
N PRO A 102 12.97 20.47 21.08
CA PRO A 102 11.76 21.17 20.68
C PRO A 102 11.29 20.64 19.34
N ALA A 103 9.96 20.60 19.15
CA ALA A 103 9.38 20.37 17.84
C ALA A 103 10.05 21.34 16.84
N PRO A 104 10.36 20.88 15.61
CA PRO A 104 10.99 21.74 14.61
C PRO A 104 10.17 23.03 14.47
N ALA A 105 10.85 24.16 14.61
CA ALA A 105 10.22 25.48 14.67
C ALA A 105 9.61 25.89 13.32
N SER A 106 10.05 25.24 12.24
CA SER A 106 9.59 25.48 10.88
C SER A 106 9.57 24.18 10.06
N ARG A 107 8.89 24.23 8.91
CA ARG A 107 8.89 23.16 7.90
C ARG A 107 10.31 22.91 7.35
N GLU A 108 11.12 23.96 7.25
CA GLU A 108 12.51 23.89 6.78
C GLU A 108 13.41 23.13 7.76
N ASP A 109 13.14 23.22 9.07
CA ASP A 109 13.85 22.45 10.10
C ASP A 109 13.42 20.97 10.16
N ALA A 110 12.18 20.68 9.75
CA ALA A 110 11.63 19.32 9.73
C ALA A 110 12.14 18.49 8.54
N GLU A 111 12.52 19.15 7.44
CA GLU A 111 12.82 18.49 6.17
C GLU A 111 14.09 17.61 6.18
N PRO A 112 15.21 17.99 6.82
CA PRO A 112 16.40 17.12 6.92
C PRO A 112 16.11 15.86 7.73
N VAL A 113 15.35 16.00 8.82
CA VAL A 113 14.95 14.91 9.70
C VAL A 113 14.04 13.95 8.93
N TYR A 114 13.03 14.49 8.23
CA TYR A 114 12.13 13.70 7.38
C TYR A 114 12.89 12.96 6.27
N ARG A 115 13.81 13.63 5.56
CA ARG A 115 14.64 12.97 4.52
C ARG A 115 15.51 11.87 5.10
N GLN A 116 16.07 12.05 6.30
CA GLN A 116 16.83 11.00 6.98
C GLN A 116 15.94 9.81 7.34
N PHE A 117 14.72 10.05 7.82
CA PHE A 117 13.76 8.99 8.13
C PHE A 117 13.29 8.24 6.90
N VAL A 118 12.89 8.96 5.85
CA VAL A 118 12.52 8.37 4.54
C VAL A 118 13.69 7.57 3.98
N GLY A 119 14.90 8.12 3.99
CA GLY A 119 16.10 7.40 3.58
C GLY A 119 16.33 6.12 4.37
N LYS A 120 16.13 6.12 5.70
CA LYS A 120 16.23 4.90 6.51
C LYS A 120 15.11 3.90 6.22
N LEU A 121 13.86 4.37 6.05
CA LEU A 121 12.71 3.54 5.74
C LEU A 121 12.92 2.71 4.47
N TYR A 122 13.46 3.31 3.40
CA TYR A 122 13.66 2.60 2.14
C TYR A 122 14.98 1.81 2.08
N ASN A 123 15.99 2.18 2.88
CA ASN A 123 17.31 1.54 2.83
C ASN A 123 17.57 0.50 3.93
N GLN A 124 16.80 0.48 5.02
CA GLN A 124 17.05 -0.41 6.17
C GLN A 124 15.79 -1.18 6.54
N LEU A 125 15.97 -2.47 6.83
CA LEU A 125 14.96 -3.24 7.55
C LEU A 125 14.90 -2.73 8.99
N PRO A 126 13.71 -2.58 9.55
CA PRO A 126 13.57 -2.26 10.95
C PRO A 126 13.91 -3.43 11.86
N PRO A 127 14.19 -3.17 13.16
CA PRO A 127 14.47 -4.23 14.13
C PRO A 127 13.31 -5.22 14.22
N VAL A 128 13.63 -6.52 14.13
CA VAL A 128 12.64 -7.60 14.06
C VAL A 128 11.72 -7.60 15.29
N ASP A 129 12.23 -7.44 16.50
CA ASP A 129 11.41 -7.51 17.71
C ASP A 129 10.33 -6.41 17.77
N ALA A 130 10.69 -5.19 17.34
CA ALA A 130 9.75 -4.09 17.27
C ALA A 130 8.69 -4.30 16.17
N PHE A 131 9.08 -4.96 15.07
CA PHE A 131 8.14 -5.36 14.03
C PHE A 131 7.15 -6.39 14.55
N LEU A 132 7.61 -7.48 15.17
CA LEU A 132 6.75 -8.58 15.61
C LEU A 132 5.65 -8.09 16.57
N SER A 133 6.01 -7.26 17.57
CA SER A 133 5.04 -6.72 18.54
C SER A 133 4.03 -5.76 17.90
N TRP A 134 4.46 -4.84 17.03
CA TRP A 134 3.55 -3.92 16.34
C TRP A 134 2.63 -4.65 15.36
N ARG A 135 3.17 -5.63 14.66
CA ARG A 135 2.54 -6.40 13.59
C ARG A 135 1.30 -7.15 14.09
N ASP A 136 1.46 -7.93 15.16
CA ASP A 136 0.41 -8.83 15.65
C ASP A 136 -0.80 -8.06 16.20
N GLU A 137 -0.56 -6.90 16.82
CA GLU A 137 -1.64 -6.06 17.36
C GLU A 137 -2.41 -5.28 16.28
N ARG A 138 -1.75 -4.92 15.17
CA ARG A 138 -2.35 -3.98 14.21
C ARG A 138 -2.98 -4.65 13.01
N LEU A 139 -2.44 -5.77 12.54
CA LEU A 139 -2.76 -6.21 11.19
C LEU A 139 -4.19 -6.72 11.04
N LEU A 140 -4.71 -7.44 12.05
CA LEU A 140 -6.12 -7.85 12.06
C LEU A 140 -7.07 -6.66 12.09
N PHE A 141 -6.73 -5.63 12.87
CA PHE A 141 -7.49 -4.39 12.95
C PHE A 141 -7.45 -3.62 11.62
N GLU A 142 -6.27 -3.54 11.00
CA GLU A 142 -6.09 -2.89 9.70
C GLU A 142 -6.93 -3.56 8.61
N CYS A 143 -7.08 -4.90 8.61
CA CYS A 143 -7.96 -5.59 7.66
C CYS A 143 -9.39 -5.04 7.71
N SER A 144 -10.00 -4.93 8.89
CA SER A 144 -11.34 -4.35 9.05
C SER A 144 -11.39 -2.86 8.71
N TRP A 145 -10.31 -2.13 8.97
CA TRP A 145 -10.21 -0.72 8.64
C TRP A 145 -10.27 -0.42 7.16
N TRP A 146 -9.78 -1.34 6.33
CA TRP A 146 -9.84 -1.16 4.89
C TRP A 146 -11.23 -1.40 4.32
N SER A 147 -11.95 -2.42 4.79
CA SER A 147 -13.37 -2.58 4.45
C SER A 147 -14.14 -1.33 4.82
N TRP A 148 -13.88 -0.82 6.03
CA TRP A 148 -14.45 0.45 6.46
C TRP A 148 -14.06 1.63 5.56
N TYR A 149 -12.80 1.74 5.15
CA TYR A 149 -12.33 2.81 4.27
C TYR A 149 -13.03 2.75 2.91
N ILE A 150 -13.17 1.55 2.34
CA ILE A 150 -13.91 1.33 1.09
C ILE A 150 -15.36 1.76 1.25
N ASP A 151 -16.02 1.28 2.30
CA ASP A 151 -17.40 1.63 2.64
C ASP A 151 -17.60 3.13 2.75
N PHE A 152 -16.73 3.79 3.52
CA PHE A 152 -16.80 5.23 3.77
C PHE A 152 -16.87 6.03 2.46
N TRP A 153 -16.04 5.69 1.48
CA TRP A 153 -16.02 6.37 0.19
C TRP A 153 -17.15 5.91 -0.72
N MET A 154 -17.39 4.60 -0.84
CA MET A 154 -18.39 4.06 -1.75
C MET A 154 -19.81 4.50 -1.37
N GLU A 155 -20.13 4.57 -0.08
CA GLU A 155 -21.44 4.99 0.43
C GLU A 155 -21.66 6.50 0.45
N ALA A 156 -20.70 7.30 -0.02
CA ALA A 156 -20.75 8.75 0.11
C ALA A 156 -20.98 9.16 1.58
N HIS A 157 -19.95 9.03 2.42
CA HIS A 157 -20.01 9.40 3.84
C HIS A 157 -20.75 8.40 4.74
N GLY A 158 -20.74 7.12 4.35
CA GLY A 158 -21.34 6.02 5.09
C GLY A 158 -20.91 5.96 6.56
N GLN A 159 -21.87 5.62 7.41
CA GLN A 159 -21.69 5.48 8.86
C GLN A 159 -20.46 4.60 9.17
N MET A 160 -19.71 5.00 10.20
CA MET A 160 -18.53 4.26 10.61
C MET A 160 -18.94 2.90 11.22
N PHE A 161 -18.51 1.79 10.61
CA PHE A 161 -18.86 0.42 11.03
C PHE A 161 -20.37 0.12 11.06
N LEU A 162 -21.13 0.61 10.07
CA LEU A 162 -22.60 0.42 10.00
C LEU A 162 -23.36 0.97 11.22
N ARG A 163 -22.71 1.80 12.05
CA ARG A 163 -23.28 2.36 13.28
C ARG A 163 -23.03 3.87 13.33
N MET A 164 -24.07 4.62 13.69
CA MET A 164 -23.99 6.07 13.76
C MET A 164 -23.03 6.48 14.88
N THR A 165 -22.11 7.41 14.57
CA THR A 165 -21.08 7.84 15.52
C THR A 165 -21.23 9.30 15.95
N THR A 166 -20.67 9.65 17.10
CA THR A 166 -20.58 11.04 17.59
C THR A 166 -19.37 11.75 17.00
N ALA A 167 -19.39 13.08 16.93
CA ALA A 167 -18.23 13.89 16.54
C ALA A 167 -16.98 13.60 17.39
N HIS A 168 -17.19 13.33 18.68
CA HIS A 168 -16.13 12.97 19.61
C HIS A 168 -15.49 11.63 19.26
N HIS A 169 -16.31 10.61 18.98
CA HIS A 169 -15.80 9.31 18.58
C HIS A 169 -15.15 9.37 17.19
N TRP A 170 -15.76 10.05 16.22
CA TRP A 170 -15.19 10.30 14.89
C TRP A 170 -13.77 10.86 14.97
N HIS A 171 -13.55 11.91 15.77
CA HIS A 171 -12.24 12.54 15.97
C HIS A 171 -11.17 11.56 16.47
N ARG A 172 -11.58 10.58 17.29
CA ARG A 172 -10.66 9.58 17.83
C ARG A 172 -10.36 8.48 16.83
N VAL A 173 -11.38 8.04 16.11
CA VAL A 173 -11.22 6.96 15.13
C VAL A 173 -10.27 7.41 14.03
N VAL A 174 -10.46 8.59 13.42
CA VAL A 174 -9.58 9.10 12.34
C VAL A 174 -8.14 9.43 12.77
N LYS A 175 -7.78 9.23 14.04
CA LYS A 175 -6.42 9.44 14.57
C LYS A 175 -5.91 8.20 15.32
N PRO A 176 -5.73 7.06 14.63
CA PRO A 176 -5.37 5.81 15.27
C PRO A 176 -3.94 5.80 15.86
N GLY A 177 -3.10 6.77 15.52
CA GLY A 177 -1.80 6.98 16.15
C GLY A 177 -1.85 7.68 17.50
N THR A 178 -2.95 8.39 17.80
CA THR A 178 -3.09 9.23 18.99
C THR A 178 -3.92 8.58 20.09
N TYR A 179 -4.93 7.81 19.70
CA TYR A 179 -5.89 7.18 20.63
C TYR A 179 -5.70 5.68 20.68
N THR A 180 -5.87 5.09 21.86
CA THR A 180 -5.82 3.63 22.05
C THR A 180 -7.02 2.94 21.41
N VAL A 181 -6.95 1.61 21.22
CA VAL A 181 -8.07 0.81 20.69
C VAL A 181 -9.34 1.04 21.51
N LYS A 182 -9.26 0.98 22.85
CA LYS A 182 -10.40 1.20 23.75
C LYS A 182 -11.01 2.59 23.64
N GLU A 183 -10.20 3.61 23.37
CA GLU A 183 -10.69 4.98 23.19
C GLU A 183 -11.35 5.24 21.84
N ARG A 184 -11.16 4.32 20.88
CA ARG A 184 -11.78 4.31 19.55
C ARG A 184 -12.84 3.20 19.42
N ASP A 185 -13.11 2.48 20.49
CA ASP A 185 -14.09 1.41 20.48
C ASP A 185 -15.49 2.01 20.52
N PHE A 186 -16.32 1.58 19.56
CA PHE A 186 -17.65 2.13 19.41
C PHE A 186 -18.53 1.86 20.64
N ASP A 187 -18.51 0.64 21.16
CA ASP A 187 -19.36 0.25 22.29
C ASP A 187 -18.92 0.92 23.60
N LEU A 188 -17.61 1.14 23.78
CA LEU A 188 -17.08 1.82 24.97
C LEU A 188 -17.30 3.34 24.92
N VAL A 189 -17.27 3.95 23.74
CA VAL A 189 -17.33 5.42 23.60
C VAL A 189 -18.73 5.92 23.29
N VAL A 190 -19.45 5.24 22.40
CA VAL A 190 -20.82 5.59 21.98
C VAL A 190 -21.84 4.72 22.72
N GLY A 191 -21.57 3.42 22.83
CA GLY A 191 -22.46 2.45 23.46
C GLY A 191 -23.78 2.27 22.70
N ASN A 192 -24.85 1.94 23.43
CA ASN A 192 -26.18 1.72 22.86
C ASN A 192 -27.01 3.01 22.67
N ALA A 193 -26.37 4.18 22.69
CA ALA A 193 -27.08 5.44 22.53
C ALA A 193 -27.44 5.68 21.05
N THR A 194 -28.67 6.13 20.80
CA THR A 194 -29.03 6.72 19.50
C THR A 194 -28.37 8.09 19.39
N VAL A 195 -27.47 8.25 18.42
CA VAL A 195 -26.72 9.49 18.23
C VAL A 195 -27.06 10.13 16.90
N THR A 196 -26.99 11.47 16.84
CA THR A 196 -27.07 12.18 15.57
C THR A 196 -25.84 11.83 14.72
N PRO A 197 -26.01 11.39 13.46
CA PRO A 197 -24.88 11.08 12.59
C PRO A 197 -23.92 12.26 12.51
N THR A 198 -22.65 12.00 12.81
CA THR A 198 -21.57 12.94 12.47
C THR A 198 -20.83 12.43 11.25
N TYR A 199 -20.70 13.28 10.25
CA TYR A 199 -19.99 13.01 9.01
C TYR A 199 -18.60 13.65 9.04
N ASP A 200 -17.72 13.19 8.15
CA ASP A 200 -16.42 13.84 7.96
C ASP A 200 -16.63 15.32 7.56
N PRO A 201 -16.10 16.29 8.33
CA PRO A 201 -16.21 17.69 7.96
C PRO A 201 -15.50 18.00 6.62
N HIS A 202 -14.39 17.32 6.30
CA HIS A 202 -13.69 17.54 5.03
C HIS A 202 -14.59 17.25 3.83
N CYS A 203 -15.49 16.29 3.99
CA CYS A 203 -16.46 15.97 2.96
C CYS A 203 -17.50 17.07 2.71
N SER A 204 -17.79 17.90 3.70
CA SER A 204 -18.73 19.03 3.56
C SER A 204 -18.05 20.32 3.12
N TYR A 205 -16.77 20.50 3.48
CA TYR A 205 -16.06 21.77 3.28
C TYR A 205 -14.99 21.73 2.20
N ASP A 206 -14.37 20.57 1.99
CA ASP A 206 -13.19 20.43 1.11
C ASP A 206 -13.53 19.68 -0.18
N MET A 207 -14.60 18.88 -0.20
CA MET A 207 -14.95 18.04 -1.35
C MET A 207 -16.19 18.57 -2.07
N SER A 208 -15.99 19.53 -2.98
CA SER A 208 -17.07 20.23 -3.69
C SER A 208 -17.99 19.34 -4.54
N GLU A 209 -17.53 18.13 -4.91
CA GLU A 209 -18.27 17.16 -5.72
C GLU A 209 -18.77 15.95 -4.91
N GLY A 210 -18.78 16.07 -3.57
CA GLY A 210 -19.10 14.98 -2.64
C GLY A 210 -17.95 14.01 -2.40
N CYS A 211 -18.10 13.11 -1.42
CA CYS A 211 -17.12 12.06 -1.15
C CYS A 211 -17.55 10.71 -1.71
N THR A 212 -17.79 10.67 -3.02
CA THR A 212 -17.82 9.41 -3.75
C THR A 212 -16.51 9.22 -4.52
N PRO A 213 -16.04 7.96 -4.68
CA PRO A 213 -14.90 7.70 -5.53
C PRO A 213 -15.18 8.14 -6.95
N LYS A 214 -14.16 8.68 -7.63
CA LYS A 214 -14.25 9.01 -9.06
C LYS A 214 -13.76 7.85 -9.95
N ALA A 215 -12.94 6.96 -9.39
CA ALA A 215 -12.54 5.71 -10.01
C ALA A 215 -12.10 4.70 -8.94
N VAL A 216 -12.17 3.42 -9.33
CA VAL A 216 -11.56 2.29 -8.60
C VAL A 216 -10.40 1.76 -9.44
N ILE A 217 -9.21 1.77 -8.86
CA ILE A 217 -7.93 1.44 -9.52
C ILE A 217 -7.30 0.22 -8.84
N SER A 218 -6.73 -0.69 -9.64
CA SER A 218 -5.90 -1.79 -9.12
C SER A 218 -4.43 -1.39 -9.12
N SER A 219 -3.75 -1.61 -8.01
CA SER A 219 -2.32 -1.30 -7.89
C SER A 219 -1.44 -2.36 -8.56
N GLU A 220 -1.97 -3.58 -8.68
CA GLU A 220 -1.38 -4.75 -9.31
C GLU A 220 -1.43 -4.56 -10.82
N ASP A 221 -2.63 -4.27 -11.33
CA ASP A 221 -2.85 -3.99 -12.75
C ASP A 221 -2.01 -2.76 -13.17
N LEU A 222 -1.83 -1.76 -12.30
CA LEU A 222 -0.98 -0.59 -12.58
C LEU A 222 0.51 -0.97 -12.78
N GLN A 223 0.94 -2.07 -12.16
CA GLN A 223 2.30 -2.61 -12.30
C GLN A 223 2.42 -3.68 -13.39
N ASP A 224 1.30 -4.10 -13.98
CA ASP A 224 1.29 -5.10 -15.03
C ASP A 224 1.64 -4.47 -16.40
N HIS A 225 2.37 -5.22 -17.22
CA HIS A 225 2.84 -4.71 -18.51
C HIS A 225 1.71 -4.45 -19.52
N GLU A 226 0.63 -5.21 -19.45
CA GLU A 226 -0.49 -5.13 -20.39
C GLU A 226 -1.61 -4.25 -19.84
N LYS A 227 -1.94 -4.41 -18.55
CA LYS A 227 -3.03 -3.69 -17.89
C LYS A 227 -2.60 -2.31 -17.36
N GLY A 228 -1.32 -2.09 -17.10
CA GLY A 228 -0.79 -0.86 -16.50
C GLY A 228 -1.09 0.42 -17.28
N PRO A 229 -0.92 0.44 -18.61
CA PRO A 229 -1.36 1.57 -19.43
C PRO A 229 -2.86 1.85 -19.31
N LEU A 230 -3.70 0.81 -19.20
CA LEU A 230 -5.15 0.95 -19.08
C LEU A 230 -5.55 1.53 -17.71
N GLU A 231 -4.93 1.07 -16.62
CA GLU A 231 -5.14 1.66 -15.29
C GLU A 231 -4.66 3.11 -15.22
N THR A 232 -3.53 3.42 -15.87
CA THR A 232 -3.02 4.79 -15.97
C THR A 232 -4.02 5.69 -16.72
N ASN A 233 -4.62 5.19 -17.79
CA ASN A 233 -5.64 5.93 -18.53
C ASN A 233 -6.87 6.23 -17.68
N LYS A 234 -7.28 5.34 -16.76
CA LYS A 234 -8.39 5.62 -15.83
C LYS A 234 -8.07 6.80 -14.93
N ILE A 235 -6.85 6.85 -14.36
CA ILE A 235 -6.38 7.99 -13.55
C ILE A 235 -6.36 9.27 -14.40
N GLY A 236 -5.76 9.22 -15.59
CA GLY A 236 -5.69 10.35 -16.51
C GLY A 236 -7.07 10.90 -16.87
N ASN A 237 -8.03 10.02 -17.15
CA ASN A 237 -9.41 10.42 -17.48
C ASN A 237 -10.14 11.07 -16.30
N VAL A 238 -9.93 10.60 -15.06
CA VAL A 238 -10.51 11.25 -13.86
C VAL A 238 -10.00 12.67 -13.70
N LEU A 239 -8.71 12.90 -13.95
CA LEU A 239 -8.11 14.23 -13.90
C LEU A 239 -8.58 15.08 -15.08
N LEU A 240 -8.66 14.51 -16.28
CA LEU A 240 -9.04 15.23 -17.50
C LEU A 240 -10.49 15.70 -17.45
N ALA A 241 -11.39 14.90 -16.87
CA ALA A 241 -12.83 15.19 -16.82
C ALA A 241 -13.21 16.29 -15.82
N ASP A 242 -12.34 16.65 -14.89
CA ASP A 242 -12.61 17.70 -13.90
C ASP A 242 -12.14 19.06 -14.41
N GLU A 243 -13.00 20.07 -14.32
CA GLU A 243 -12.72 21.41 -14.89
C GLU A 243 -11.54 22.12 -14.21
N ARG A 244 -11.25 21.81 -12.94
CA ARG A 244 -10.16 22.42 -12.17
C ARG A 244 -8.81 21.85 -12.58
N THR A 245 -8.75 20.54 -12.80
CA THR A 245 -7.52 19.79 -13.09
C THR A 245 -7.29 19.57 -14.58
N GLY A 246 -8.35 19.38 -15.38
CA GLY A 246 -8.30 18.95 -16.78
C GLY A 246 -7.51 19.87 -17.69
N GLN A 247 -7.56 21.19 -17.45
CA GLN A 247 -6.75 22.17 -18.19
C GLN A 247 -5.22 22.00 -18.00
N TYR A 248 -4.81 21.29 -16.94
CA TYR A 248 -3.40 21.02 -16.62
C TYR A 248 -3.00 19.58 -16.95
N VAL A 249 -3.95 18.72 -17.33
CA VAL A 249 -3.66 17.34 -17.68
C VAL A 249 -3.00 17.29 -19.04
N ILE A 250 -1.84 16.64 -19.11
CA ILE A 250 -1.12 16.47 -20.36
C ILE A 250 -1.88 15.53 -21.30
N SER A 251 -1.60 15.65 -22.60
CA SER A 251 -2.26 14.84 -23.65
C SER A 251 -2.25 13.35 -23.33
N SER A 252 -3.38 12.68 -23.60
CA SER A 252 -3.56 11.24 -23.38
C SER A 252 -2.55 10.38 -24.11
N ASP A 253 -2.05 10.84 -25.26
CA ASP A 253 -1.01 10.16 -26.05
C ASP A 253 0.30 9.97 -25.26
N THR A 254 0.47 10.75 -24.19
CA THR A 254 1.68 10.74 -23.35
C THR A 254 1.54 9.87 -22.10
N TRP A 255 0.34 9.41 -21.75
CA TRP A 255 0.11 8.70 -20.49
C TRP A 255 0.81 7.35 -20.43
N ASN A 256 0.82 6.59 -21.53
CA ASN A 256 1.58 5.34 -21.62
C ASN A 256 3.08 5.58 -21.40
N CYS A 257 3.59 6.69 -21.92
CA CYS A 257 4.98 7.07 -21.75
C CYS A 257 5.32 7.43 -20.29
N ILE A 258 4.41 8.10 -19.57
CA ILE A 258 4.53 8.30 -18.12
C ILE A 258 4.56 6.95 -17.41
N TRP A 259 3.62 6.06 -17.71
CA TRP A 259 3.53 4.76 -17.07
C TRP A 259 4.81 3.93 -17.25
N GLN A 260 5.32 3.82 -18.47
CA GLN A 260 6.58 3.09 -18.74
C GLN A 260 7.73 3.64 -17.90
N GLU A 261 7.84 4.97 -17.83
CA GLU A 261 8.94 5.60 -17.12
C GLU A 261 8.81 5.49 -15.58
N VAL A 262 7.59 5.65 -15.06
CA VAL A 262 7.28 5.64 -13.63
C VAL A 262 7.22 4.22 -13.08
N ALA A 263 6.41 3.36 -13.68
CA ALA A 263 6.12 2.03 -13.18
C ALA A 263 7.20 1.02 -13.60
N MET A 264 7.59 1.01 -14.88
CA MET A 264 8.49 -0.02 -15.43
C MET A 264 9.97 0.33 -15.26
N LEU A 265 10.34 1.58 -15.57
CA LEU A 265 11.72 2.05 -15.43
C LEU A 265 12.02 2.60 -14.03
N LYS A 266 11.04 2.54 -13.10
CA LYS A 266 11.13 2.96 -11.70
C LYS A 266 11.77 4.34 -11.53
N ARG A 267 11.51 5.27 -12.47
CA ARG A 267 12.15 6.60 -12.44
C ARG A 267 11.50 7.56 -11.45
N ALA A 268 10.33 7.22 -10.89
CA ALA A 268 9.61 8.03 -9.91
C ALA A 268 10.21 8.02 -8.49
N GLY A 269 11.19 7.16 -8.22
CA GLY A 269 11.85 7.10 -6.91
C GLY A 269 12.20 5.67 -6.51
N ILE A 270 12.83 5.55 -5.35
CA ILE A 270 13.18 4.27 -4.74
C ILE A 270 11.94 3.75 -4.03
N THR A 271 11.53 2.54 -4.35
CA THR A 271 10.49 1.79 -3.66
C THR A 271 11.12 0.84 -2.63
N VAL A 272 10.32 0.16 -1.81
CA VAL A 272 10.91 -0.82 -0.87
C VAL A 272 11.37 -2.09 -1.56
N GLU A 273 10.84 -2.39 -2.74
CA GLU A 273 11.34 -3.49 -3.57
C GLU A 273 12.80 -3.25 -4.00
N ASP A 274 13.21 -1.98 -4.05
CA ASP A 274 14.58 -1.57 -4.35
C ASP A 274 15.52 -1.63 -3.12
N ARG A 275 15.02 -2.06 -1.95
CA ARG A 275 15.84 -2.18 -0.73
C ARG A 275 16.92 -3.27 -0.93
N PRO A 276 18.18 -3.03 -0.53
CA PRO A 276 19.21 -4.07 -0.55
C PRO A 276 18.77 -5.33 0.23
N GLY A 277 18.84 -6.49 -0.41
CA GLY A 277 18.42 -7.77 0.19
C GLY A 277 16.91 -8.02 0.18
N TRP A 278 16.11 -7.19 -0.50
CA TRP A 278 14.66 -7.40 -0.65
C TRP A 278 14.30 -8.74 -1.30
N GLN A 279 15.18 -9.35 -2.10
CA GLN A 279 14.91 -10.66 -2.71
C GLN A 279 15.25 -11.86 -1.81
N ASN A 280 15.73 -11.62 -0.58
CA ASN A 280 16.04 -12.70 0.35
C ASN A 280 14.76 -13.14 1.11
N GLU A 281 14.62 -14.42 1.43
CA GLU A 281 13.45 -15.06 2.09
C GLU A 281 12.91 -14.31 3.32
N THR A 282 13.72 -13.46 3.96
CA THR A 282 13.34 -12.62 5.11
C THR A 282 12.37 -11.48 4.77
N SER A 283 12.20 -11.12 3.49
CA SER A 283 11.27 -10.09 3.00
C SER A 283 9.90 -10.64 2.59
N THR A 284 9.83 -11.92 2.20
CA THR A 284 8.60 -12.63 1.84
C THR A 284 7.98 -13.25 3.07
N ARG A 285 7.54 -12.38 3.98
CA ARG A 285 6.78 -12.79 5.17
C ARG A 285 5.45 -13.40 4.73
N LEU A 286 5.15 -14.58 5.25
CA LEU A 286 3.91 -15.33 5.03
C LEU A 286 2.84 -14.90 6.02
N PHE A 287 1.58 -14.90 5.59
CA PHE A 287 0.44 -14.67 6.48
C PHE A 287 0.02 -15.99 7.15
N SER A 288 -0.35 -15.94 8.43
CA SER A 288 -0.94 -17.11 9.09
C SER A 288 -2.36 -17.37 8.60
N SER A 289 -2.86 -18.60 8.84
CA SER A 289 -4.23 -18.96 8.49
C SER A 289 -5.26 -18.00 9.10
N GLU A 290 -5.11 -17.67 10.40
CA GLU A 290 -6.01 -16.74 11.11
C GLU A 290 -6.14 -15.39 10.40
N MET A 291 -5.03 -14.88 9.87
CA MET A 291 -5.04 -13.60 9.17
C MET A 291 -5.61 -13.69 7.77
N LEU A 292 -5.30 -14.77 7.05
CA LEU A 292 -5.85 -15.02 5.73
C LEU A 292 -7.38 -15.19 5.83
N GLU A 293 -7.86 -15.92 6.83
CA GLU A 293 -9.28 -16.05 7.15
C GLU A 293 -9.90 -14.69 7.48
N LYS A 294 -9.25 -13.85 8.29
CA LYS A 294 -9.74 -12.50 8.57
C LYS A 294 -9.81 -11.64 7.31
N MET A 295 -8.82 -11.72 6.42
CA MET A 295 -8.88 -11.00 5.14
C MET A 295 -10.02 -11.51 4.27
N LEU A 296 -10.27 -12.82 4.22
CA LEU A 296 -11.38 -13.40 3.47
C LEU A 296 -12.74 -12.98 4.03
N GLU A 297 -12.89 -12.92 5.35
CA GLU A 297 -14.13 -12.42 5.99
C GLU A 297 -14.44 -10.99 5.52
N GLU A 298 -13.43 -10.12 5.55
CA GLU A 298 -13.53 -8.71 5.14
C GLU A 298 -13.79 -8.57 3.63
N LEU A 299 -13.16 -9.39 2.79
CA LEU A 299 -13.42 -9.42 1.35
C LEU A 299 -14.84 -9.91 1.04
N ASN A 300 -15.29 -11.00 1.67
CA ASN A 300 -16.63 -11.54 1.48
C ASN A 300 -17.69 -10.50 1.86
N TYR A 301 -17.52 -9.82 2.99
CA TYR A 301 -18.40 -8.71 3.39
C TYR A 301 -18.55 -7.65 2.29
N LEU A 302 -17.42 -7.17 1.74
CA LEU A 302 -17.44 -6.16 0.68
C LEU A 302 -18.04 -6.70 -0.63
N ILE A 303 -17.70 -7.93 -1.02
CA ILE A 303 -18.22 -8.58 -2.23
C ILE A 303 -19.73 -8.72 -2.13
N ASP A 304 -20.23 -9.27 -1.03
CA ASP A 304 -21.67 -9.49 -0.80
C ASP A 304 -22.44 -8.17 -0.89
N LYS A 305 -21.94 -7.14 -0.18
CA LYS A 305 -22.56 -5.83 -0.15
C LYS A 305 -22.57 -5.14 -1.52
N TYR A 306 -21.42 -5.07 -2.19
CA TYR A 306 -21.31 -4.34 -3.46
C TYR A 306 -21.81 -5.13 -4.68
N SER A 307 -22.17 -6.39 -4.48
CA SER A 307 -22.89 -7.22 -5.45
C SER A 307 -24.40 -7.20 -5.25
N ASP A 308 -24.91 -6.59 -4.17
CA ASP A 308 -26.34 -6.42 -3.91
C ASP A 308 -27.02 -5.67 -5.07
N PRO A 309 -28.27 -6.01 -5.45
CA PRO A 309 -29.08 -5.26 -6.42
C PRO A 309 -28.98 -3.73 -6.35
N GLU A 310 -28.87 -3.12 -5.15
CA GLU A 310 -28.69 -1.67 -4.99
C GLU A 310 -27.42 -1.14 -5.70
N TRP A 311 -26.34 -1.92 -5.68
CA TRP A 311 -25.03 -1.58 -6.23
C TRP A 311 -24.78 -2.15 -7.62
N SER A 312 -25.60 -3.11 -8.06
CA SER A 312 -25.43 -3.86 -9.30
C SER A 312 -25.37 -3.03 -10.59
N SER A 313 -25.88 -1.80 -10.57
CA SER A 313 -25.84 -0.86 -11.71
C SER A 313 -24.71 0.18 -11.61
N ASN A 314 -24.02 0.26 -10.47
CA ASN A 314 -22.95 1.21 -10.24
C ASN A 314 -21.63 0.69 -10.85
N PRO A 315 -21.07 1.36 -11.88
CA PRO A 315 -19.86 0.88 -12.55
C PRO A 315 -18.64 0.82 -11.62
N LEU A 316 -18.58 1.65 -10.56
CA LEU A 316 -17.50 1.62 -9.58
C LEU A 316 -17.63 0.38 -8.68
N ALA A 317 -18.85 0.04 -8.26
CA ALA A 317 -19.10 -1.16 -7.47
C ALA A 317 -18.79 -2.44 -8.27
N ILE A 318 -19.24 -2.49 -9.53
CA ILE A 318 -18.92 -3.61 -10.44
C ILE A 318 -17.40 -3.80 -10.57
N ARG A 319 -16.65 -2.70 -10.78
CA ARG A 319 -15.18 -2.78 -10.86
C ARG A 319 -14.56 -3.20 -9.53
N LEU A 320 -15.04 -2.66 -8.42
CA LEU A 320 -14.57 -3.01 -7.08
C LEU A 320 -14.73 -4.50 -6.82
N VAL A 321 -15.94 -5.05 -7.02
CA VAL A 321 -16.23 -6.48 -6.84
C VAL A 321 -15.31 -7.34 -7.72
N ALA A 322 -15.11 -6.96 -8.99
CA ALA A 322 -14.22 -7.71 -9.87
C ALA A 322 -12.78 -7.81 -9.30
N LEU A 323 -12.26 -6.72 -8.73
CA LEU A 323 -10.94 -6.73 -8.09
C LEU A 323 -10.92 -7.53 -6.78
N LEU A 324 -11.97 -7.41 -5.96
CA LEU A 324 -12.07 -8.14 -4.69
C LEU A 324 -12.14 -9.65 -4.92
N LEU A 325 -12.82 -10.11 -5.99
CA LEU A 325 -12.87 -11.52 -6.38
C LEU A 325 -11.50 -12.05 -6.83
N GLU A 326 -10.71 -11.25 -7.56
CA GLU A 326 -9.33 -11.61 -7.91
C GLU A 326 -8.47 -11.75 -6.64
N ASP A 327 -8.58 -10.79 -5.71
CA ASP A 327 -7.84 -10.83 -4.44
C ASP A 327 -8.30 -12.00 -3.54
N GLN A 328 -9.60 -12.30 -3.50
CA GLN A 328 -10.16 -13.43 -2.76
C GLN A 328 -9.53 -14.74 -3.22
N ALA A 329 -9.53 -15.01 -4.53
CA ALA A 329 -8.95 -16.25 -5.07
C ALA A 329 -7.47 -16.40 -4.68
N ASN A 330 -6.69 -15.32 -4.74
CA ASN A 330 -5.29 -15.32 -4.35
C ASN A 330 -5.09 -15.60 -2.84
N ILE A 331 -5.99 -15.11 -1.98
CA ILE A 331 -5.92 -15.36 -0.53
C ILE A 331 -6.34 -16.79 -0.20
N GLU A 332 -7.37 -17.32 -0.85
CA GLU A 332 -7.82 -18.71 -0.69
C GLU A 332 -6.70 -19.69 -1.06
N ASP A 333 -6.02 -19.46 -2.18
CA ASP A 333 -4.88 -20.29 -2.59
C ASP A 333 -3.74 -20.26 -1.54
N GLU A 334 -3.40 -19.07 -1.02
CA GLU A 334 -2.40 -18.93 0.05
C GLU A 334 -2.84 -19.64 1.34
N LEU A 335 -4.11 -19.53 1.73
CA LEU A 335 -4.67 -20.20 2.90
C LEU A 335 -4.60 -21.71 2.76
N VAL A 336 -4.90 -22.27 1.59
CA VAL A 336 -4.77 -23.71 1.32
C VAL A 336 -3.30 -24.15 1.43
N GLU A 337 -2.35 -23.36 0.92
CA GLU A 337 -0.94 -23.68 1.04
C GLU A 337 -0.43 -23.66 2.49
N VAL A 338 -0.84 -22.67 3.28
CA VAL A 338 -0.45 -22.57 4.70
C VAL A 338 -1.12 -23.67 5.53
N SER A 339 -2.42 -23.88 5.38
CA SER A 339 -3.19 -24.89 6.14
C SER A 339 -2.78 -26.34 5.80
N SER A 340 -2.38 -26.61 4.55
CA SER A 340 -1.85 -27.93 4.15
C SER A 340 -0.42 -28.18 4.61
N GLY A 341 0.26 -27.18 5.18
CA GLY A 341 1.67 -27.24 5.53
C GLY A 341 2.62 -27.22 4.33
N ARG A 342 2.12 -26.92 3.11
CA ARG A 342 2.98 -26.70 1.93
C ARG A 342 3.82 -25.43 2.10
N LYS A 343 3.24 -24.40 2.73
CA LYS A 343 3.94 -23.22 3.24
C LYS A 343 4.06 -23.31 4.76
N VAL A 344 5.28 -23.50 5.25
CA VAL A 344 5.56 -23.60 6.69
C VAL A 344 5.93 -22.23 7.23
N LEU A 345 5.18 -21.76 8.23
CA LEU A 345 5.43 -20.49 8.89
C LEU A 345 6.67 -20.58 9.79
N SER A 346 7.54 -19.57 9.69
CA SER A 346 8.64 -19.30 10.60
C SER A 346 8.22 -18.34 11.72
N ASP A 347 9.00 -18.23 12.79
CA ASP A 347 8.77 -17.24 13.87
C ASP A 347 8.80 -15.78 13.38
N TYR A 348 9.30 -15.58 12.16
CA TYR A 348 9.38 -14.30 11.49
C TYR A 348 8.10 -13.99 10.70
N ASP A 349 7.32 -14.99 10.30
CA ASP A 349 6.08 -14.81 9.53
C ASP A 349 4.94 -14.24 10.38
N PHE A 350 3.95 -13.61 9.75
CA PHE A 350 2.89 -12.89 10.46
C PHE A 350 2.10 -13.83 11.38
N LEU A 351 1.93 -13.46 12.67
CA LEU A 351 1.53 -14.31 13.81
C LEU A 351 2.42 -15.55 14.08
N GLY A 352 3.34 -15.90 13.18
CA GLY A 352 4.27 -17.02 13.31
C GLY A 352 3.57 -18.39 13.25
N PRO A 353 4.27 -19.48 13.60
CA PRO A 353 3.67 -20.82 13.68
C PRO A 353 2.75 -20.99 14.90
N LYS A 354 2.77 -20.03 15.83
CA LYS A 354 1.91 -20.02 17.01
C LYS A 354 0.58 -19.39 16.61
N VAL A 355 -0.50 -20.15 16.78
CA VAL A 355 -1.84 -19.54 16.80
C VAL A 355 -1.85 -18.52 17.92
N CYS A 356 -2.40 -17.32 17.68
CA CYS A 356 -2.61 -16.37 18.77
C CYS A 356 -3.40 -17.09 19.86
N ASP A 357 -2.92 -17.04 21.10
CA ASP A 357 -3.71 -17.47 22.24
C ASP A 357 -4.90 -16.49 22.29
N CYS A 358 -6.06 -16.88 21.73
CA CYS A 358 -7.22 -16.00 21.53
C CYS A 358 -7.67 -15.31 22.82
N ALA A 359 -7.25 -15.80 23.99
CA ALA A 359 -7.42 -15.16 25.29
C ALA A 359 -6.84 -13.74 25.38
N ALA A 360 -5.80 -13.41 24.60
CA ALA A 360 -5.21 -12.06 24.57
C ALA A 360 -5.94 -11.11 23.61
N VAL A 361 -6.53 -11.63 22.52
CA VAL A 361 -7.23 -10.84 21.48
C VAL A 361 -8.73 -10.68 21.78
N ALA A 362 -9.34 -11.58 22.56
CA ALA A 362 -10.71 -11.46 23.07
C ALA A 362 -10.95 -10.20 23.93
N TRP A 363 -9.90 -9.45 24.28
CA TRP A 363 -9.99 -8.16 24.95
C TRP A 363 -10.10 -6.96 23.99
N ALA A 364 -9.90 -7.15 22.69
CA ALA A 364 -9.87 -6.09 21.67
C ALA A 364 -11.10 -6.07 20.74
N SER A 365 -11.95 -7.08 20.81
CA SER A 365 -13.25 -7.09 20.12
C SER A 365 -14.25 -7.86 20.98
N ASN A 366 -15.43 -7.28 21.23
CA ASN A 366 -16.63 -8.04 21.64
C ASN A 366 -17.12 -8.97 20.50
N LEU A 367 -16.21 -9.57 19.74
CA LEU A 367 -16.47 -10.71 18.87
C LEU A 367 -16.17 -11.94 19.70
N ASP A 368 -17.22 -12.57 20.20
CA ASP A 368 -17.13 -13.86 20.87
C ASP A 368 -16.33 -14.84 19.99
N CYS A 369 -15.20 -15.34 20.52
CA CYS A 369 -14.47 -16.50 19.97
C CYS A 369 -15.33 -17.78 19.91
N ALA A 370 -16.59 -17.74 20.34
CA ALA A 370 -17.54 -18.84 20.27
C ALA A 370 -18.04 -19.14 18.85
N PHE A 371 -17.84 -18.24 17.87
CA PHE A 371 -18.38 -18.44 16.52
C PHE A 371 -17.54 -19.34 15.59
N LEU A 372 -16.35 -19.79 16.01
CA LEU A 372 -15.46 -20.69 15.23
C LEU A 372 -15.44 -22.14 15.76
N ARG A 373 -16.50 -22.56 16.47
CA ARG A 373 -16.76 -23.99 16.74
C ARG A 373 -18.17 -24.39 16.30
N VAL A 374 -18.37 -24.48 14.98
CA VAL A 374 -19.32 -25.41 14.36
C VAL A 374 -18.67 -26.04 13.14
#